data_AF-A0A5C5WSE9-F1
#
_entry.id   AF-A0A5C5WSE9-F1
#
_cell.length_a   1.000
_cell.length_b   1.000
_cell.length_c   1.000
_cell.angle_alpha   90.00
_cell.angle_beta   90.00
_cell.angle_gamma   90.00
#
_symmetry.space_group_name_H-M   'P 1'
#
loop_
_entity.id
_entity.type
_entity.pdbx_description
1 polymer ?
#
loop_
_entity_poly.entity_id
_entity_poly.type
_entity_poly.pdbx_seq_one_letter_code
_entity_poly.pdbx_strand_id
1 'polypeptide(L)'
;MIEIVFVIILCKALGKRLQVKKRKAWPFQLMLVICWFGGEFVAGLIAGIFHAIQNGPDAAFGVGIYAFAIFGALLGAAFTFFVVHLLPANVSEPLGSSASDDPFATNPYAPRRVSGDPNNPYSPQ
;
A
#
# COMPACT_ATOMS: atom_id res chain seq x y z
N MET A 1 -9.51 -18.69 -16.31
CA MET A 1 -9.63 -18.81 -14.84
C MET A 1 -8.29 -18.98 -14.09
N ILE A 2 -7.17 -19.28 -14.76
CA ILE A 2 -5.82 -19.33 -14.15
C ILE A 2 -5.35 -17.95 -13.68
N GLU A 3 -5.87 -16.88 -14.28
CA GLU A 3 -5.58 -15.48 -14.00
C GLU A 3 -5.82 -15.13 -12.52
N ILE A 4 -6.85 -15.71 -11.90
CA ILE A 4 -7.14 -15.51 -10.48
C ILE A 4 -6.00 -16.05 -9.60
N VAL A 5 -5.39 -17.17 -9.99
CA VAL A 5 -4.22 -17.73 -9.29
C VAL A 5 -3.04 -16.75 -9.38
N PHE A 6 -2.80 -16.17 -10.55
CA PHE A 6 -1.78 -15.13 -10.72
C PHE A 6 -2.05 -13.90 -9.85
N VAL A 7 -3.28 -13.39 -9.83
CA VAL A 7 -3.67 -12.25 -8.98
C VAL A 7 -3.40 -12.55 -7.51
N ILE A 8 -3.75 -13.74 -7.02
CA ILE A 8 -3.50 -14.13 -5.62
C ILE A 8 -1.99 -14.17 -5.31
N ILE A 9 -1.18 -14.74 -6.21
CA ILE A 9 0.29 -14.80 -6.05
C ILE A 9 0.89 -13.39 -6.04
N LEU A 10 0.45 -12.52 -6.96
CA LEU A 10 0.93 -11.14 -7.06
C LEU A 10 0.49 -10.31 -5.84
N CYS A 11 -0.73 -10.48 -5.34
CA CYS A 11 -1.21 -9.86 -4.09
C CYS A 11 -0.32 -10.24 -2.89
N LYS A 12 0.10 -11.52 -2.81
CA LYS A 12 1.04 -11.99 -1.78
C LYS A 12 2.42 -11.34 -1.94
N ALA A 13 2.95 -11.28 -3.16
CA ALA A 13 4.24 -10.66 -3.44
C ALA A 13 4.24 -9.15 -3.14
N LEU A 14 3.17 -8.45 -3.51
CA LEU A 14 2.98 -7.02 -3.24
C LEU A 14 2.87 -6.74 -1.73
N GLY A 15 2.12 -7.59 -1.00
CA GLY A 15 2.00 -7.51 0.45
C GLY A 15 3.34 -7.61 1.16
N LYS A 16 4.20 -8.55 0.76
CA LYS A 16 5.57 -8.68 1.31
C LYS A 16 6.39 -7.41 1.09
N ARG A 17 6.32 -6.79 -0.10
CA ARG A 17 7.03 -5.52 -0.39
C ARG A 17 6.51 -4.35 0.45
N LEU A 18 5.20 -4.28 0.70
CA LEU A 18 4.59 -3.22 1.50
C LEU A 18 4.84 -3.38 3.00
N GLN A 19 4.96 -4.61 3.49
CA GLN A 19 5.36 -4.90 4.87
C GLN A 19 6.77 -4.36 5.18
N VAL A 20 7.72 -4.54 4.26
CA VAL A 20 9.07 -3.94 4.38
C VAL A 20 9.00 -2.41 4.49
N LYS A 21 8.05 -1.78 3.80
CA LYS A 21 7.80 -0.34 3.82
C LYS A 21 6.90 0.12 4.99
N LYS A 22 6.57 -0.77 5.95
CA LYS A 22 5.65 -0.54 7.09
C LYS A 22 4.30 0.09 6.67
N ARG A 23 3.74 -0.36 5.55
CA ARG A 23 2.52 0.20 4.96
C ARG A 23 1.40 -0.84 4.88
N LYS A 24 0.15 -0.39 5.02
CA LYS A 24 -1.05 -1.23 4.88
C LYS A 24 -1.14 -1.78 3.45
N ALA A 25 -1.28 -3.10 3.30
CA ALA A 25 -1.26 -3.78 2.00
C ALA A 25 -2.61 -3.70 1.25
N TRP A 26 -3.72 -3.64 1.98
CA TRP A 26 -5.09 -3.73 1.44
C TRP A 26 -5.39 -2.76 0.28
N PRO A 27 -5.12 -1.44 0.35
CA PRO A 27 -5.48 -0.53 -0.74
C PRO A 27 -4.68 -0.81 -2.03
N PHE A 28 -3.44 -1.30 -1.91
CA PHE A 28 -2.62 -1.63 -3.07
C PHE A 28 -2.98 -2.98 -3.69
N GLN A 29 -3.46 -3.93 -2.87
CA GLN A 29 -4.02 -5.18 -3.36
C GLN A 29 -5.31 -4.93 -4.15
N LEU A 30 -6.18 -4.03 -3.67
CA LEU A 30 -7.35 -3.60 -4.42
C LEU A 30 -6.96 -2.93 -5.75
N MET A 31 -5.97 -2.03 -5.72
CA MET A 31 -5.45 -1.38 -6.92
C MET A 31 -4.92 -2.40 -7.93
N LEU A 32 -4.18 -3.42 -7.48
CA LEU A 32 -3.67 -4.49 -8.33
C LEU A 32 -4.82 -5.23 -9.03
N VAL A 33 -5.88 -5.57 -8.30
CA VAL A 33 -7.06 -6.27 -8.84
C VAL A 33 -7.75 -5.41 -9.90
N ILE A 34 -7.97 -4.13 -9.60
CA ILE A 34 -8.60 -3.18 -10.54
C ILE A 34 -7.74 -3.02 -11.79
N CYS A 35 -6.43 -2.83 -11.65
CA CYS A 35 -5.50 -2.70 -12.78
C CYS A 35 -5.38 -4.00 -13.59
N TRP A 36 -5.48 -5.16 -12.94
CA TRP A 36 -5.45 -6.46 -13.63
C TRP A 36 -6.66 -6.62 -14.55
N PHE A 37 -7.87 -6.57 -13.98
CA PHE A 37 -9.10 -6.74 -14.76
C PHE A 37 -9.36 -5.57 -15.70
N GLY A 38 -8.99 -4.35 -15.30
CA GLY A 38 -9.04 -3.18 -16.18
C GLY A 38 -8.09 -3.30 -17.37
N GLY A 39 -6.87 -3.79 -17.15
CA GLY A 39 -5.89 -4.03 -18.20
C GLY A 39 -6.35 -5.11 -19.18
N GLU A 40 -6.90 -6.21 -18.67
CA GLU A 40 -7.48 -7.30 -19.47
C GLU A 40 -8.62 -6.79 -20.35
N PHE A 41 -9.57 -6.07 -19.75
CA PHE A 41 -10.74 -5.55 -20.45
C PHE A 41 -10.36 -4.53 -21.53
N VAL A 42 -9.52 -3.55 -21.20
CA VAL A 42 -9.12 -2.50 -22.15
C VAL A 42 -8.30 -3.08 -23.29
N ALA A 43 -7.31 -3.94 -23.00
CA ALA A 43 -6.48 -4.53 -24.06
C ALA A 43 -7.27 -5.52 -24.93
N GLY A 44 -8.16 -6.31 -24.34
CA GLY A 44 -9.06 -7.19 -25.08
C GLY A 44 -10.03 -6.42 -25.97
N LEU A 45 -10.60 -5.31 -25.47
CA LEU A 45 -11.47 -4.42 -26.24
C LEU A 45 -10.72 -3.81 -27.44
N ILE A 46 -9.53 -3.26 -27.20
CA ILE A 46 -8.70 -2.67 -28.25
C ILE A 46 -8.37 -3.74 -29.30
N ALA A 47 -7.88 -4.90 -28.88
CA ALA A 47 -7.53 -6.00 -29.79
C ALA A 47 -8.75 -6.50 -30.58
N GLY A 48 -9.93 -6.58 -29.95
CA GLY A 48 -11.18 -6.95 -30.61
C GLY A 48 -11.59 -5.94 -31.69
N ILE A 49 -11.48 -4.64 -31.41
CA ILE A 49 -11.75 -3.59 -32.39
C ILE A 49 -10.79 -3.69 -33.57
N PHE A 50 -9.48 -3.80 -33.32
CA PHE A 50 -8.47 -3.95 -34.38
C PHE A 50 -8.72 -5.21 -35.22
N HIS A 51 -9.07 -6.33 -34.58
CA HIS A 51 -9.37 -7.57 -35.29
C HIS A 51 -10.61 -7.44 -36.19
N ALA A 52 -11.67 -6.80 -35.71
CA ALA A 52 -12.89 -6.56 -36.48
C ALA A 52 -12.65 -5.64 -37.69
N ILE A 53 -11.77 -4.64 -37.55
CA ILE A 53 -11.40 -3.75 -38.66
C ILE A 53 -10.62 -4.52 -39.74
N GLN A 54 -9.70 -5.40 -39.35
CA GLN A 54 -8.82 -6.10 -40.29
C GLN A 54 -9.50 -7.27 -41.00
N ASN A 55 -10.31 -8.04 -40.29
CA ASN A 55 -10.87 -9.30 -40.78
C ASN A 55 -12.38 -9.22 -41.09
N GLY A 56 -13.02 -8.08 -40.81
CA GLY A 56 -14.45 -7.87 -40.96
C GLY A 56 -15.25 -8.20 -39.69
N PRO A 57 -16.53 -7.78 -39.64
CA PRO A 57 -17.38 -7.88 -38.46
C PRO A 57 -17.76 -9.33 -38.08
N ASP A 58 -17.73 -10.26 -39.03
CA ASP A 58 -18.07 -11.68 -38.82
C ASP A 58 -16.85 -12.55 -38.47
N ALA A 59 -15.68 -11.94 -38.31
CA ALA A 59 -14.47 -12.68 -37.99
C ALA A 59 -14.53 -13.25 -36.58
N ALA A 60 -14.33 -14.57 -36.46
CA ALA A 60 -14.31 -15.24 -35.17
C ALA A 60 -13.25 -14.64 -34.24
N PHE A 61 -13.59 -14.47 -32.96
CA PHE A 61 -12.64 -14.01 -31.95
C PHE A 61 -11.44 -14.98 -31.87
N GLY A 62 -10.29 -14.54 -32.37
CA GLY A 62 -9.08 -15.34 -32.42
C GLY A 62 -8.32 -15.35 -31.09
N VAL A 63 -7.46 -16.36 -30.92
CA VAL A 63 -6.53 -16.53 -29.78
C VAL A 63 -5.68 -15.27 -29.52
N GLY A 64 -5.40 -14.47 -30.55
CA GLY A 64 -4.64 -13.22 -30.45
C GLY A 64 -5.27 -12.19 -29.51
N ILE A 65 -6.60 -12.11 -29.43
CA ILE A 65 -7.30 -11.15 -28.57
C ILE A 65 -7.09 -11.51 -27.10
N TYR A 66 -7.15 -12.80 -26.79
CA TYR A 66 -6.89 -13.30 -25.44
C TYR A 66 -5.43 -13.08 -25.03
N ALA A 67 -4.47 -13.29 -25.95
CA ALA A 67 -3.07 -12.97 -25.69
C ALA A 67 -2.84 -11.48 -25.39
N PHE A 68 -3.51 -10.60 -26.13
CA PHE A 68 -3.48 -9.15 -25.87
C PHE A 68 -4.12 -8.79 -24.52
N ALA A 69 -5.23 -9.44 -24.15
CA ALA A 69 -5.89 -9.24 -22.87
C ALA A 69 -4.95 -9.62 -21.71
N ILE A 70 -4.30 -10.79 -21.76
CA ILE A 70 -3.31 -11.20 -20.76
C ILE A 70 -2.15 -10.18 -20.70
N PHE A 71 -1.65 -9.72 -21.85
CA PHE A 71 -0.58 -8.74 -21.88
C PHE A 71 -1.00 -7.40 -21.22
N GLY A 72 -2.22 -6.95 -21.47
CA GLY A 72 -2.81 -5.79 -20.80
C GLY A 72 -2.89 -5.96 -19.28
N ALA A 73 -3.32 -7.13 -18.82
CA ALA A 73 -3.36 -7.46 -17.39
C ALA A 73 -1.95 -7.44 -16.75
N LEU A 74 -0.95 -7.98 -17.44
CA LEU A 74 0.45 -7.96 -17.01
C LEU A 74 1.00 -6.52 -16.92
N LEU A 75 0.67 -5.66 -17.88
CA LEU A 75 1.03 -4.24 -17.83
C LEU A 75 0.35 -3.52 -16.67
N GLY A 76 -0.94 -3.79 -16.41
CA GLY A 76 -1.65 -3.26 -15.25
C GLY A 76 -1.04 -3.69 -13.92
N ALA A 77 -0.62 -4.95 -13.84
CA ALA A 77 0.12 -5.47 -12.69
C ALA A 77 1.47 -4.76 -12.53
N ALA A 78 2.28 -4.70 -13.60
CA ALA A 78 3.58 -4.04 -13.59
C ALA A 78 3.47 -2.57 -13.16
N PHE A 79 2.47 -1.84 -13.66
CA PHE A 79 2.16 -0.48 -13.24
C PHE A 79 1.90 -0.39 -11.74
N THR A 80 1.11 -1.31 -11.19
CA THR A 80 0.85 -1.36 -9.74
C THR A 80 2.12 -1.56 -8.93
N PHE A 81 3.00 -2.48 -9.36
CA PHE A 81 4.30 -2.70 -8.72
C PHE A 81 5.22 -1.49 -8.85
N PHE A 82 5.18 -0.79 -9.98
CA PHE A 82 5.94 0.44 -10.22
C PHE A 82 5.49 1.56 -9.26
N VAL A 83 4.18 1.78 -9.11
CA VAL A 83 3.64 2.72 -8.13
C VAL A 83 4.14 2.39 -6.73
N VAL A 84 4.01 1.13 -6.29
CA VAL A 84 4.49 0.70 -4.97
C VAL A 84 6.01 0.84 -4.80
N HIS A 85 6.77 0.68 -5.88
CA HIS A 85 8.21 0.86 -5.86
C HIS A 85 8.59 2.32 -5.59
N LEU A 86 7.92 3.26 -6.27
CA LEU A 86 8.12 4.71 -6.11
C LEU A 86 7.71 5.24 -4.74
N LEU A 87 6.83 4.54 -4.01
CA LEU A 87 6.41 4.98 -2.69
C LEU A 87 7.56 4.96 -1.68
N PRO A 88 7.81 6.05 -0.94
CA PRO A 88 8.79 6.04 0.15
C PRO A 88 8.34 5.12 1.30
N ALA A 89 9.30 4.66 2.09
CA ALA A 89 9.01 3.90 3.30
C ALA A 89 8.19 4.77 4.26
N ASN A 90 7.19 4.18 4.90
CA ASN A 90 6.42 4.90 5.90
C ASN A 90 7.24 4.94 7.19
N VAL A 91 8.08 5.95 7.32
CA VAL A 91 8.71 6.30 8.60
C VAL A 91 7.62 6.99 9.39
N SER A 92 6.77 6.19 10.04
CA SER A 92 5.91 6.73 11.08
C SER A 92 6.86 7.26 12.16
N GLU A 93 7.06 8.58 12.22
CA GLU A 93 7.51 9.18 13.47
C GLU A 93 6.57 8.64 14.55
N PRO A 94 7.10 8.15 15.69
CA PRO A 94 6.24 7.81 16.80
C PRO A 94 5.45 9.08 17.16
N LEU A 95 4.14 9.07 16.93
CA LEU A 95 3.21 9.94 17.65
C LEU A 95 3.32 9.52 19.12
N GLY A 96 4.34 10.05 19.79
CA GLY A 96 4.79 9.59 21.09
C GLY A 96 6.00 10.39 21.55
N SER A 97 5.98 11.70 21.34
CA SER A 97 6.85 12.63 22.06
C SER A 97 6.22 14.03 22.16
N SER A 98 4.89 14.10 22.29
CA SER A 98 4.29 15.22 23.02
C SER A 98 4.32 14.84 24.50
N ALA A 99 5.48 15.12 25.09
CA ALA A 99 5.79 15.29 26.50
C ALA A 99 4.59 15.41 27.47
N SER A 100 4.03 14.29 27.90
CA SER A 100 3.25 14.22 29.15
C SER A 100 3.60 13.02 30.03
N ASP A 101 4.56 12.18 29.65
CA ASP A 101 5.10 11.13 30.51
C ASP A 101 6.22 11.71 31.38
N ASP A 102 5.85 12.64 32.25
CA ASP A 102 6.55 12.83 33.51
C ASP A 102 5.93 11.82 34.49
N PRO A 103 6.58 10.67 34.78
CA PRO A 103 5.98 9.59 35.58
C PRO A 103 5.69 9.98 37.04
N PHE A 104 6.00 11.21 37.44
CA PHE A 104 5.68 11.78 38.75
C PHE A 104 4.52 12.79 38.73
N ALA A 105 3.99 13.19 37.57
CA ALA A 105 2.97 14.24 37.48
C ALA A 105 1.55 13.79 37.89
N THR A 106 1.29 12.48 38.00
CA THR A 106 -0.03 11.95 38.37
C THR A 106 -0.12 11.42 39.80
N ASN A 107 0.92 11.54 40.62
CA ASN A 107 0.82 11.17 42.03
C ASN A 107 0.25 12.34 42.85
N PRO A 108 -1.00 12.28 43.37
CA PRO A 108 -1.57 13.32 44.22
C PRO A 108 -0.82 13.47 45.57
N TYR A 109 0.11 12.56 45.87
CA TYR A 109 1.02 12.61 47.02
C TYR A 109 2.47 12.94 46.64
N ALA A 110 2.76 13.32 45.39
CA ALA A 110 4.09 13.83 45.06
C ALA A 110 4.32 15.09 45.92
N PRO A 111 5.32 15.11 46.81
CA PRO A 111 5.58 16.26 47.65
C PRO A 111 5.87 17.43 46.72
N ARG A 112 4.98 18.43 46.75
CA ARG A 112 5.15 19.70 46.06
C ARG A 112 6.56 20.16 46.40
N ARG A 113 7.47 20.22 45.41
CA ARG A 113 8.83 20.71 45.64
C ARG A 113 8.69 22.17 46.09
N VAL A 114 8.71 22.39 47.40
CA VAL A 114 8.77 23.71 48.01
C VAL A 114 10.21 24.18 47.79
N SER A 115 10.48 24.62 46.56
CA SER A 115 11.71 25.30 46.20
C SER A 115 11.67 26.68 46.84
N GLY A 116 12.05 26.75 48.12
CA GLY A 116 12.15 28.03 48.84
C GLY A 116 11.82 27.99 50.32
N ASP A 117 11.85 26.85 51.01
CA ASP A 117 11.81 26.87 52.48
C ASP A 117 13.21 27.22 53.03
N PRO A 118 13.41 28.43 53.63
CA PRO A 118 14.70 28.84 54.17
C PRO A 118 15.15 28.00 55.38
N ASN A 119 14.28 27.15 55.93
CA ASN A 119 14.62 26.24 57.04
C ASN A 119 14.84 24.79 56.59
N ASN A 120 15.00 24.51 55.29
CA ASN A 120 15.27 23.16 54.81
C ASN A 120 16.67 22.68 55.25
N PRO A 121 16.80 21.67 56.13
CA PRO A 121 18.08 21.20 56.64
C PRO A 121 18.90 20.40 55.61
N TYR A 122 18.33 20.13 54.43
CA TYR A 122 18.98 19.42 53.33
C TYR A 122 19.36 20.33 52.16
N SER A 123 19.38 21.65 52.33
CA SER A 123 19.94 22.54 51.31
C SER A 123 21.46 22.30 51.22
N PRO A 124 22.02 22.05 50.02
CA PRO A 124 23.45 22.01 49.85
C PRO A 124 24.02 23.41 50.18
N GLN A 125 24.92 23.47 51.16
CA GLN A 125 25.64 24.69 51.54
C GLN A 125 26.62 25.13 50.46
#